data_AF-A0A6A4GK31-F1
#
_entry.id   AF-A0A6A4GK31-F1
#
_cell.length_a   1.000
_cell.length_b   1.000
_cell.length_c   1.000
_cell.angle_alpha   90.00
_cell.angle_beta   90.00
_cell.angle_gamma   90.00
#
_symmetry.space_group_name_H-M   'P 1'
#
loop_
_entity.id
_entity.type
_entity.pdbx_description
1 polymer ?
#
loop_
_entity_poly.entity_id
_entity_poly.type
_entity_poly.pdbx_seq_one_letter_code
_entity_poly.pdbx_strand_id
1 'polypeptide(L)'
;MLGYAFGLHLSTFLALIIPTSSSSSLSSSAFIAVWILSSVSTAILGGRYILVALVLAGLSGGALFALSICVIIHPELSTRVILVSVCMSLLTLAIILATLIPPLHRFKHPLLRFAASSTGAFGVTLSIALLA
;
A
#
# COMPACT_ATOMS: atom_id res chain seq x y z
N MET A 1 9.66 8.27 4.42
CA MET A 1 9.21 8.01 3.03
C MET A 1 8.07 7.00 2.93
N LEU A 2 7.99 5.97 3.79
CA LEU A 2 6.91 4.95 3.72
C LEU A 2 5.48 5.54 3.78
N GLY A 3 5.22 6.50 4.67
CA GLY A 3 3.92 7.15 4.76
C GLY A 3 3.52 7.90 3.49
N TYR A 4 4.47 8.58 2.84
CA TYR A 4 4.25 9.24 1.55
C TYR A 4 3.96 8.22 0.43
N ALA A 5 4.76 7.15 0.34
CA ALA A 5 4.58 6.10 -0.66
C ALA A 5 3.22 5.40 -0.52
N PHE A 6 2.78 5.11 0.70
CA PHE A 6 1.42 4.60 0.94
C PHE A 6 0.36 5.58 0.44
N GLY A 7 0.50 6.87 0.76
CA GLY A 7 -0.47 7.88 0.36
C GLY A 7 -0.56 8.11 -1.15
N LEU A 8 0.55 7.91 -1.88
CA LEU A 8 0.56 7.87 -3.35
C LEU A 8 -0.32 6.73 -3.87
N HIS A 9 -0.10 5.51 -3.38
CA HIS A 9 -0.89 4.35 -3.78
C HIS A 9 -2.36 4.49 -3.40
N LEU A 10 -2.64 5.08 -2.24
CA LEU A 10 -3.99 5.42 -1.80
C LEU A 10 -4.64 6.46 -2.72
N SER A 11 -3.91 7.49 -3.15
CA SER A 11 -4.42 8.50 -4.10
C SER A 11 -4.88 7.83 -5.39
N THR A 12 -4.05 6.94 -5.94
CA THR A 12 -4.36 6.22 -7.18
C THR A 12 -5.60 5.35 -6.99
N PHE A 13 -5.69 4.63 -5.89
CA PHE A 13 -6.86 3.80 -5.57
C PHE A 13 -8.15 4.63 -5.42
N LEU A 14 -8.09 5.74 -4.68
CA LEU A 14 -9.24 6.64 -4.52
C LEU A 14 -9.65 7.25 -5.85
N ALA A 15 -8.69 7.62 -6.70
CA ALA A 15 -8.99 8.16 -8.02
C ALA A 15 -9.73 7.16 -8.92
N LEU A 16 -9.52 5.86 -8.74
CA LEU A 16 -10.23 4.82 -9.47
C LEU A 16 -11.65 4.57 -8.95
N ILE A 17 -11.89 4.75 -7.64
CA ILE A 17 -13.19 4.44 -7.00
C ILE A 17 -14.16 5.63 -7.05
N ILE A 18 -13.67 6.86 -6.91
CA ILE A 18 -14.52 8.06 -6.82
C ILE A 18 -15.45 8.25 -8.05
N PRO A 19 -15.06 7.94 -9.31
CA PRO A 19 -15.93 8.15 -10.48
C PRO A 19 -17.03 7.10 -10.71
N THR A 20 -17.14 6.06 -9.89
CA THR A 20 -17.73 4.76 -10.30
C THR A 20 -19.25 4.69 -10.43
N SER A 21 -20.02 5.75 -10.15
CA SER A 21 -21.49 5.65 -10.22
C SER A 21 -22.10 6.23 -11.50
N SER A 22 -21.52 7.26 -12.13
CA SER A 22 -22.04 7.86 -13.38
C SER A 22 -21.07 8.85 -14.07
N SER A 23 -19.80 8.97 -13.64
CA SER A 23 -18.99 10.17 -13.90
C SER A 23 -17.83 9.92 -14.86
N SER A 24 -17.54 10.92 -15.68
CA SER A 24 -16.28 11.07 -16.42
C SER A 24 -15.07 10.90 -15.50
N SER A 25 -13.91 10.54 -16.06
CA SER A 25 -12.63 10.51 -15.35
C SER A 25 -12.44 11.76 -14.47
N LEU A 26 -11.87 11.60 -13.28
CA LEU A 26 -11.55 12.71 -12.39
C LEU A 26 -10.82 13.83 -13.16
N SER A 27 -11.28 15.07 -12.98
CA SER A 27 -10.58 16.22 -13.54
C SER A 27 -9.19 16.34 -12.91
N SER A 28 -8.24 16.91 -13.64
CA SER A 28 -6.85 17.07 -13.15
C SER A 28 -6.77 17.83 -11.83
N SER A 29 -7.64 18.83 -11.62
CA SER A 29 -7.72 19.58 -10.36
C SER A 29 -8.23 18.75 -9.19
N ALA A 30 -9.27 17.93 -9.42
CA ALA A 30 -9.81 17.05 -8.39
C ALA A 30 -8.84 15.91 -8.04
N PHE A 31 -8.11 15.38 -9.03
CA PHE A 31 -7.04 14.41 -8.78
C PHE A 31 -5.94 14.98 -7.89
N ILE A 32 -5.48 16.22 -8.16
CA ILE A 32 -4.48 16.90 -7.33
C ILE A 32 -4.98 17.05 -5.89
N ALA A 33 -6.26 17.40 -5.69
CA ALA A 33 -6.82 17.52 -4.35
C ALA A 33 -6.80 16.19 -3.58
N VAL A 34 -7.22 15.08 -4.23
CA VAL A 34 -7.17 13.73 -3.65
C VAL A 34 -5.74 13.33 -3.31
N TRP A 35 -4.80 13.59 -4.23
CA TRP A 35 -3.38 13.31 -4.07
C TRP A 35 -2.76 14.06 -2.90
N ILE A 36 -2.97 15.38 -2.81
CA ILE A 36 -2.48 16.18 -1.68
C ILE A 36 -3.05 15.63 -0.38
N LEU A 37 -4.37 15.43 -0.33
CA LEU A 37 -5.04 15.02 0.89
C LEU A 37 -4.56 13.65 1.39
N SER A 38 -4.40 12.66 0.50
CA SER A 38 -3.91 11.33 0.89
C SER A 38 -2.41 11.34 1.17
N SER A 39 -1.58 11.85 0.25
CA SER A 39 -0.11 11.75 0.35
C SER A 39 0.49 12.61 1.45
N VAL A 40 -0.01 13.83 1.65
CA VAL A 40 0.53 14.73 2.68
C VAL A 40 0.10 14.28 4.07
N SER A 41 -1.18 13.91 4.25
CA SER A 41 -1.67 13.45 5.55
C SER A 41 -0.96 12.18 6.02
N THR A 42 -0.80 11.18 5.16
CA THR A 42 -0.12 9.92 5.50
C THR A 42 1.39 10.12 5.65
N ALA A 43 1.99 11.07 4.95
CA ALA A 43 3.39 11.45 5.17
C ALA A 43 3.62 12.06 6.55
N ILE A 44 2.76 13.00 6.98
CA ILE A 44 2.85 13.63 8.30
C ILE A 44 2.62 12.59 9.40
N LEU A 45 1.55 11.80 9.29
CA LEU A 45 1.21 10.77 10.27
C LEU A 45 2.30 9.69 10.37
N GLY A 46 2.78 9.19 9.23
CA GLY A 46 3.86 8.19 9.18
C GLY A 46 5.24 8.75 9.55
N GLY A 47 5.45 10.06 9.47
CA GLY A 47 6.67 10.71 9.94
C GLY A 47 6.69 10.91 11.45
N ARG A 48 5.52 11.21 12.04
CA ARG A 48 5.38 11.53 13.46
C ARG A 48 5.17 10.31 14.36
N TYR A 49 4.42 9.30 13.89
CA TYR A 49 4.01 8.17 14.71
C TYR A 49 4.60 6.86 14.18
N ILE A 50 5.48 6.23 14.96
CA ILE A 50 6.16 4.98 14.56
C ILE A 50 5.18 3.84 14.26
N LEU A 51 4.14 3.65 15.07
CA LEU A 51 3.15 2.60 14.84
C LEU A 51 2.37 2.84 13.55
N VAL A 52 2.05 4.09 13.22
CA VAL A 52 1.41 4.43 11.96
C VAL A 52 2.34 4.09 10.80
N ALA A 53 3.62 4.46 10.88
CA ALA A 53 4.60 4.14 9.85
C ALA A 53 4.70 2.62 9.58
N LEU A 54 4.67 1.81 10.65
CA LEU A 54 4.74 0.35 10.58
C LEU A 54 3.49 -0.26 9.95
N VAL A 55 2.31 0.24 10.35
CA VAL A 55 1.04 -0.20 9.76
C VAL A 55 0.98 0.16 8.28
N LEU A 56 1.31 1.40 7.91
CA LEU A 56 1.31 1.84 6.52
C LEU A 56 2.27 1.01 5.65
N ALA A 57 3.44 0.65 6.18
CA ALA A 57 4.40 -0.21 5.49
C ALA A 57 3.86 -1.64 5.27
N GLY A 58 3.25 -2.23 6.29
CA GLY A 58 2.65 -3.56 6.21
C GLY A 58 1.50 -3.62 5.21
N LEU A 59 0.60 -2.63 5.25
CA LEU A 59 -0.52 -2.53 4.33
C LEU A 59 -0.07 -2.37 2.87
N SER A 60 0.78 -1.38 2.57
CA SER A 60 1.23 -1.16 1.18
C SER A 60 2.06 -2.34 0.67
N GLY A 61 3.01 -2.82 1.47
CA GLY A 61 3.90 -3.91 1.07
C GLY A 61 3.14 -5.21 0.85
N GLY A 62 2.21 -5.55 1.75
CA GLY A 62 1.42 -6.78 1.68
C GLY A 62 0.42 -6.75 0.53
N ALA A 63 -0.26 -5.62 0.32
CA ALA A 63 -1.19 -5.46 -0.79
C ALA A 63 -0.49 -5.58 -2.15
N LEU A 64 0.59 -4.82 -2.35
CA LEU A 64 1.30 -4.80 -3.63
C LEU A 64 2.02 -6.12 -3.93
N PHE A 65 2.54 -6.80 -2.91
CA PHE A 65 3.07 -8.15 -3.06
C PHE A 65 1.99 -9.14 -3.49
N ALA A 66 0.85 -9.18 -2.79
CA ALA A 66 -0.25 -10.08 -3.15
C ALA A 66 -0.82 -9.78 -4.54
N LEU A 67 -0.98 -8.50 -4.89
CA LEU A 67 -1.43 -8.09 -6.22
C LEU A 67 -0.44 -8.56 -7.30
N SER A 68 0.87 -8.49 -7.05
CA SER A 68 1.87 -8.98 -8.01
C SER A 68 1.71 -10.49 -8.29
N ILE A 69 1.46 -11.29 -7.25
CA ILE A 69 1.17 -12.72 -7.38
C ILE A 69 -0.14 -12.93 -8.14
N CYS A 70 -1.18 -12.15 -7.83
CA CYS A 70 -2.45 -12.21 -8.55
C CYS A 70 -2.29 -11.90 -10.05
N VAL A 71 -1.40 -10.97 -10.40
CA VAL A 71 -1.12 -10.65 -11.81
C VAL A 71 -0.41 -11.82 -12.50
N ILE A 72 0.48 -12.55 -11.82
CA ILE A 72 1.20 -13.69 -12.41
C ILE A 72 0.29 -14.91 -12.58
N ILE A 73 -0.52 -15.22 -11.56
CA ILE A 73 -1.31 -16.46 -11.50
C ILE A 73 -2.68 -16.29 -12.19
N HIS A 74 -3.14 -15.06 -12.37
CA HIS A 74 -4.46 -14.72 -12.92
C HIS A 74 -5.64 -15.45 -12.24
N PRO A 75 -5.73 -15.47 -10.89
CA PRO A 75 -6.85 -16.14 -10.23
C PRO A 75 -8.15 -15.33 -10.37
N GLU A 76 -9.27 -15.94 -9.99
CA GLU A 76 -10.59 -15.30 -9.93
C GLU A 76 -10.66 -14.15 -8.91
N LEU A 77 -11.65 -13.26 -9.05
CA LEU A 77 -11.78 -12.03 -8.25
C LEU A 77 -11.85 -12.33 -6.73
N SER A 78 -12.60 -13.35 -6.34
CA SER A 78 -12.74 -13.79 -4.94
C SER A 78 -11.38 -14.10 -4.32
N THR A 79 -10.57 -14.91 -5.00
CA THR A 79 -9.24 -15.30 -4.52
C THR A 79 -8.32 -14.10 -4.38
N ARG A 80 -8.38 -13.13 -5.30
CA ARG A 80 -7.54 -11.91 -5.22
C ARG A 80 -7.84 -11.11 -3.96
N VAL A 81 -9.12 -10.92 -3.63
CA VAL A 81 -9.54 -10.17 -2.44
C VAL A 81 -9.08 -10.88 -1.17
N ILE A 82 -9.27 -12.19 -1.09
CA ILE A 82 -8.85 -12.99 0.08
C ILE A 82 -7.32 -12.93 0.22
N LEU A 83 -6.57 -13.16 -0.86
CA LEU A 83 -5.11 -13.19 -0.81
C LEU A 83 -4.53 -11.83 -0.39
N VAL A 84 -5.03 -10.73 -0.96
CA VAL A 84 -4.61 -9.37 -0.59
C VAL A 84 -4.92 -9.09 0.88
N SER A 85 -6.12 -9.43 1.35
CA SER A 85 -6.52 -9.24 2.75
C SER A 85 -5.61 -10.01 3.73
N VAL A 86 -5.30 -11.27 3.42
CA VAL A 86 -4.42 -12.12 4.23
C VAL A 86 -3.00 -11.58 4.23
N CYS A 87 -2.43 -11.25 3.08
CA CYS A 87 -1.06 -10.73 2.99
C CYS A 87 -0.90 -9.37 3.68
N MET A 88 -1.86 -8.46 3.54
CA MET A 88 -1.86 -7.19 4.28
C MET A 88 -1.85 -7.42 5.79
N SER A 89 -2.76 -8.26 6.27
CA SER A 89 -2.92 -8.53 7.70
C SER A 89 -1.68 -9.22 8.28
N LEU A 90 -1.18 -10.25 7.59
CA LEU A 90 -0.05 -11.05 8.04
C LEU A 90 1.26 -10.25 8.04
N LEU A 91 1.51 -9.44 7.01
CA LEU A 91 2.71 -8.61 6.96
C LEU A 91 2.67 -7.49 8.01
N THR A 92 1.52 -6.84 8.18
CA THR A 92 1.32 -5.81 9.22
C THR A 92 1.53 -6.39 10.61
N LEU A 93 0.91 -7.55 10.90
CA LEU A 93 1.06 -8.24 12.18
C LEU A 93 2.52 -8.64 12.42
N ALA A 94 3.19 -9.22 11.42
CA ALA A 94 4.59 -9.63 11.53
C ALA A 94 5.52 -8.44 11.85
N ILE A 95 5.32 -7.29 11.20
CA ILE A 95 6.11 -6.08 11.45
C ILE A 95 5.87 -5.52 12.86
N ILE A 96 4.61 -5.52 13.31
CA ILE A 96 4.25 -5.06 14.67
C ILE A 96 4.86 -5.99 15.72
N LEU A 97 4.68 -7.31 15.59
CA LEU A 97 5.27 -8.28 16.52
C LEU A 97 6.79 -8.19 16.54
N ALA A 98 7.43 -8.07 15.38
CA ALA A 98 8.89 -7.90 15.28
C ALA A 98 9.38 -6.60 15.94
N THR A 99 8.51 -5.60 16.11
CA THR A 99 8.86 -4.34 16.78
C THR A 99 8.57 -4.40 18.28
N LEU A 100 7.48 -5.04 18.69
CA LEU A 100 7.02 -5.05 20.09
C LEU A 100 7.70 -6.13 20.94
N ILE A 101 8.07 -7.27 20.33
CA ILE A 101 8.61 -8.44 21.03
C ILE A 101 10.15 -8.43 20.92
N PRO A 102 10.90 -8.23 22.02
CA PRO A 102 12.36 -8.11 22.00
C PRO A 102 13.12 -9.22 21.24
N PRO A 103 12.81 -10.52 21.40
CA PRO A 103 13.53 -11.58 20.66
C PRO A 103 13.28 -11.55 19.14
N LEU A 104 12.23 -10.88 18.66
CA LEU A 104 11.89 -10.78 17.25
C LEU A 104 12.45 -9.53 16.57
N HIS A 105 13.11 -8.63 17.29
CA HIS A 105 13.66 -7.37 16.74
C HIS A 105 14.64 -7.61 15.59
N ARG A 106 15.31 -8.76 15.59
CA ARG A 106 16.18 -9.22 14.46
C ARG A 106 15.45 -9.25 13.11
N PHE A 107 14.13 -9.45 13.09
CA PHE A 107 13.34 -9.56 11.87
C PHE A 107 12.73 -8.21 11.43
N LYS A 108 12.75 -7.19 12.28
CA LYS A 108 12.18 -5.87 11.97
C LYS A 108 12.75 -5.27 10.70
N HIS A 109 14.09 -5.19 10.60
CA HIS A 109 14.75 -4.59 9.45
C HIS A 109 14.53 -5.38 8.15
N PRO A 110 14.70 -6.72 8.13
CA PRO A 110 14.36 -7.52 6.96
C PRO A 110 12.91 -7.35 6.50
N LEU A 111 11.94 -7.41 7.42
CA LEU A 111 10.52 -7.27 7.09
C LEU A 111 10.20 -5.88 6.54
N LEU A 112 10.75 -4.82 7.14
CA LEU A 112 10.56 -3.46 6.65
C LEU A 112 11.22 -3.26 5.28
N ARG A 113 12.39 -3.84 5.03
CA ARG A 113 13.05 -3.79 3.71
C ARG A 113 12.24 -4.51 2.65
N PHE A 114 11.69 -5.68 2.98
CA PHE A 114 10.78 -6.41 2.11
C PHE A 114 9.54 -5.57 1.79
N ALA A 115 8.86 -5.04 2.81
CA ALA A 115 7.66 -4.22 2.63
C ALA A 115 7.93 -2.96 1.78
N ALA A 116 9.03 -2.27 2.05
CA ALA A 116 9.45 -1.09 1.29
C ALA A 116 9.80 -1.44 -0.17
N SER A 117 10.55 -2.52 -0.38
CA SER A 117 10.93 -2.99 -1.72
C SER A 117 9.71 -3.40 -2.54
N SER A 118 8.78 -4.16 -1.95
CA SER A 118 7.52 -4.54 -2.59
C SER A 118 6.67 -3.32 -2.92
N THR A 119 6.62 -2.34 -2.01
CA THR A 119 5.87 -1.09 -2.24
C THR A 119 6.44 -0.28 -3.41
N GLY A 120 7.76 -0.26 -3.56
CA GLY A 120 8.42 0.41 -4.68
C GLY A 120 8.27 -0.35 -5.99
N ALA A 121 8.76 -1.59 -6.03
CA ALA A 121 8.85 -2.37 -7.26
C ALA A 121 7.46 -2.65 -7.88
N PHE A 122 6.57 -3.29 -7.12
CA PHE A 122 5.24 -3.64 -7.63
C PHE A 122 4.32 -2.43 -7.74
N GLY A 123 4.54 -1.41 -6.92
CA GLY A 123 3.81 -0.14 -7.02
C GLY A 123 4.08 0.59 -8.33
N VAL A 124 5.34 0.64 -8.77
CA VAL A 124 5.72 1.21 -10.07
C VAL A 124 5.15 0.35 -11.21
N THR A 125 5.28 -0.98 -11.13
CA THR A 125 4.70 -1.87 -12.15
C THR A 125 3.19 -1.68 -12.29
N LEU A 126 2.46 -1.59 -11.17
CA LEU A 126 1.02 -1.35 -11.19
C LEU A 126 0.68 0.02 -11.80
N SER A 127 1.46 1.06 -11.47
CA SER A 127 1.25 2.40 -12.03
C SER A 127 1.47 2.44 -13.54
N ILE A 128 2.48 1.74 -14.05
CA ILE A 128 2.73 1.58 -15.49
C ILE A 128 1.57 0.82 -16.13
N ALA A 129 1.11 -0.28 -15.52
CA ALA A 129 0.01 -1.08 -16.02
C ALA A 129 -1.32 -0.34 -16.07
N LEU A 130 -1.56 0.63 -15.18
CA LEU A 130 -2.74 1.49 -15.19
C LEU A 130 -2.66 2.63 -16.21
N LEU A 131 -1.44 3.00 -16.65
CA LEU A 131 -1.23 4.05 -17.65
C LEU A 131 -1.35 3.53 -19.09
N ALA A 132 -0.99 2.27 -19.32
CA ALA A 132 -1.06 1.58 -20.62
C ALA A 132 -2.50 1.20 -20.99
#